data_AF-A0A537S2W0-F1
#
_entry.id   AF-A0A537S2W0-F1
#
_cell.length_a   1.000
_cell.length_b   1.000
_cell.length_c   1.000
_cell.angle_alpha   90.00
_cell.angle_beta   90.00
_cell.angle_gamma   90.00
#
_symmetry.space_group_name_H-M   'P 1'
#
loop_
_entity.id
_entity.type
_entity.pdbx_description
1 polymer ?
#
loop_
_entity_poly.entity_id
_entity_poly.type
_entity_poly.pdbx_seq_one_letter_code
_entity_poly.pdbx_strand_id
1 'polypeptide(L)'
;MAFLRRVGTAATVIAALVAWLGAWHSGWAAPASGAGKKPAASACDRPAFRVLVDVGHTAESPGAISARGVYEYGFNLRLATLIEQKLLHAGFAKTILLVTDGPARKSLFKRVARANAASADLFLSIHHDSVPDSFLEA
;
A
#
# COMPACT_ATOMS: atom_id res chain seq x y z
N MET A 1 19.07 51.27 -34.13
CA MET A 1 20.39 51.90 -34.02
C MET A 1 20.95 51.52 -32.65
N ALA A 2 21.59 50.36 -32.50
CA ALA A 2 23.01 50.10 -32.75
C ALA A 2 23.93 50.85 -31.78
N PHE A 3 24.43 50.17 -30.74
CA PHE A 3 25.77 50.44 -30.22
C PHE A 3 26.35 49.19 -29.55
N LEU A 4 27.29 48.54 -30.27
CA LEU A 4 28.18 47.51 -29.74
C LEU A 4 29.21 48.15 -28.81
N ARG A 5 29.50 47.51 -27.67
CA ARG A 5 30.71 47.76 -26.87
C ARG A 5 31.56 46.48 -26.83
N ARG A 6 32.81 46.62 -27.27
CA ARG A 6 33.92 45.66 -27.19
C ARG A 6 34.28 45.32 -25.74
N VAL A 7 34.82 44.12 -25.51
CA VAL A 7 36.16 43.73 -24.97
C VAL A 7 36.08 42.20 -24.74
N GLY A 8 36.79 41.34 -25.48
CA GLY A 8 38.16 40.83 -25.18
C GLY A 8 38.13 39.96 -23.91
N THR A 9 38.55 38.70 -23.79
CA THR A 9 39.44 37.74 -24.45
C THR A 9 39.09 36.39 -23.78
N ALA A 10 39.07 35.23 -24.42
CA ALA A 10 40.20 34.35 -24.68
C ALA A 10 39.57 33.07 -25.28
N ALA A 11 39.99 32.61 -26.46
CA ALA A 11 40.97 31.51 -26.60
C ALA A 11 40.57 30.29 -25.74
N THR A 12 40.31 29.10 -26.27
CA THR A 12 40.83 28.48 -27.48
C THR A 12 40.05 27.18 -27.69
N VAL A 13 39.72 26.93 -28.95
CA VAL A 13 39.26 25.65 -29.51
C VAL A 13 40.37 24.60 -29.32
N ILE A 14 40.03 23.31 -29.15
CA ILE A 14 40.55 22.17 -29.95
C ILE A 14 40.15 20.79 -29.35
N ALA A 15 39.56 19.98 -30.23
CA ALA A 15 39.60 18.51 -30.39
C ALA A 15 39.24 17.63 -29.19
N ALA A 16 38.11 16.91 -29.25
CA ALA A 16 37.86 15.70 -30.02
C ALA A 16 38.34 14.42 -29.31
N LEU A 17 37.32 13.61 -29.01
CA LEU A 17 37.23 12.19 -28.73
C LEU A 17 38.37 11.28 -29.20
N VAL A 18 38.50 10.18 -28.43
CA VAL A 18 39.03 8.83 -28.75
C VAL A 18 40.41 8.53 -28.16
N ALA A 19 40.43 7.83 -27.02
CA ALA A 19 41.09 6.53 -26.87
C ALA A 19 40.90 5.99 -25.43
N TRP A 20 40.19 4.87 -25.36
CA TRP A 20 40.23 3.91 -24.27
C TRP A 20 41.64 3.28 -24.12
N LEU A 21 41.86 2.67 -22.94
CA LEU A 21 42.91 1.69 -22.54
C LEU A 21 44.13 2.24 -21.75
N GLY A 22 44.13 1.92 -20.44
CA GLY A 22 45.25 2.09 -19.51
C GLY A 22 44.80 2.89 -18.28
N ALA A 23 44.44 2.33 -17.13
CA ALA A 23 45.06 1.21 -16.47
C ALA A 23 44.04 0.47 -15.59
N TRP A 24 43.79 -0.79 -15.95
CA TRP A 24 43.19 -1.79 -15.09
C TRP A 24 44.29 -2.24 -14.12
N HIS A 25 44.47 -1.55 -13.00
CA HIS A 25 45.26 -2.11 -11.91
C HIS A 25 44.36 -2.98 -11.05
N SER A 26 44.59 -4.29 -11.21
CA SER A 26 44.14 -5.39 -10.39
C SER A 26 44.44 -5.14 -8.92
N GLY A 27 43.42 -4.69 -8.18
CA GLY A 27 43.33 -4.84 -6.74
C GLY A 27 42.14 -5.73 -6.44
N TRP A 28 42.31 -7.05 -6.52
CA TRP A 28 41.31 -7.97 -5.97
C TRP A 28 41.41 -7.87 -4.45
N ALA A 29 40.76 -6.86 -3.87
CA ALA A 29 40.45 -6.89 -2.45
C ALA A 29 39.50 -8.07 -2.26
N ALA A 30 39.98 -9.12 -1.58
CA ALA A 30 39.14 -10.21 -1.14
C ALA A 30 37.95 -9.59 -0.37
N PRO A 31 36.70 -10.02 -0.61
CA PRO A 31 35.62 -9.58 0.24
C PRO A 31 35.95 -10.06 1.64
N ALA A 32 36.20 -9.12 2.56
CA ALA A 32 36.19 -9.44 3.97
C ALA A 32 34.85 -10.14 4.23
N SER A 33 34.89 -11.41 4.64
CA SER A 33 33.73 -12.14 5.11
C SER A 33 33.32 -11.55 6.46
N GLY A 34 32.83 -10.30 6.43
CA GLY A 34 31.95 -9.81 7.47
C GLY A 34 30.73 -10.71 7.39
N ALA A 35 30.59 -11.62 8.34
CA ALA A 35 29.30 -12.20 8.65
C ALA A 35 28.39 -11.02 9.01
N GLY A 36 27.74 -10.46 7.99
CA GLY A 36 26.72 -9.45 8.17
C GLY A 36 25.72 -10.08 9.11
N LYS A 37 25.59 -9.51 10.32
CA LYS A 37 24.52 -9.88 11.23
C LYS A 37 23.25 -9.78 10.39
N LYS A 38 22.57 -10.91 10.14
CA LYS A 38 21.21 -10.87 9.59
C LYS A 38 20.48 -9.82 10.41
N PRO A 39 19.83 -8.82 9.79
CA PRO A 39 18.98 -7.91 10.55
C PRO A 39 18.11 -8.80 11.43
N ALA A 40 18.16 -8.61 12.74
CA ALA A 40 17.22 -9.28 13.62
C ALA A 40 15.85 -8.96 13.03
N ALA A 41 15.10 -9.98 12.60
CA ALA A 41 13.75 -9.79 12.10
C ALA A 41 13.07 -8.90 13.13
N SER A 42 12.59 -7.73 12.71
CA SER A 42 11.90 -6.83 13.63
C SER A 42 10.85 -7.66 14.32
N ALA A 43 10.94 -7.78 15.65
CA ALA A 43 9.97 -8.54 16.39
C ALA A 43 8.61 -7.92 16.07
N CYS A 44 7.68 -8.73 15.55
CA CYS A 44 6.34 -8.26 15.26
C CYS A 44 5.69 -7.84 16.58
N ASP A 45 5.64 -6.52 16.83
CA ASP A 45 4.94 -5.94 17.97
C ASP A 45 3.43 -5.95 17.67
N ARG A 46 2.84 -7.13 17.77
CA ARG A 46 1.41 -7.36 17.51
C ARG A 46 0.52 -6.46 18.37
N PRO A 47 0.77 -6.29 19.68
CA PRO A 47 -0.04 -5.38 20.51
C PRO A 47 0.00 -3.93 20.06
N ALA A 48 1.12 -3.45 19.49
CA ALA A 48 1.21 -2.08 19.00
C ALA A 48 0.56 -1.89 17.62
N PHE A 49 0.52 -2.94 16.79
CA PHE A 49 0.01 -2.90 15.42
C PHE A 49 -1.53 -2.81 15.37
N ARG A 50 -2.05 -1.75 14.75
CA ARG A 50 -3.47 -1.44 14.65
C ARG A 50 -4.04 -1.90 13.31
N VAL A 51 -4.90 -2.90 13.37
CA VAL A 51 -5.67 -3.39 12.22
C VAL A 51 -7.09 -2.84 12.27
N LEU A 52 -7.56 -2.23 11.19
CA LEU A 52 -8.98 -1.97 10.99
C LEU A 52 -9.55 -2.98 10.01
N VAL A 53 -10.56 -3.71 10.45
CA VAL A 53 -11.30 -4.67 9.62
C VAL A 53 -12.63 -4.02 9.21
N ASP A 54 -12.72 -3.59 7.97
CA ASP A 54 -13.87 -2.88 7.41
C ASP A 54 -14.92 -3.85 6.86
N VAL A 55 -16.15 -3.71 7.36
CA VAL A 55 -17.32 -4.42 6.85
C VAL A 55 -17.78 -3.69 5.60
N GLY A 56 -17.45 -4.20 4.42
CA GLY A 56 -17.93 -3.66 3.15
C GLY A 56 -19.44 -3.53 3.13
N HIS A 57 -19.95 -2.52 2.42
CA HIS A 57 -21.38 -2.15 2.38
C HIS A 57 -21.95 -1.67 3.73
N THR A 58 -23.20 -1.19 3.72
CA THR A 58 -23.92 -0.74 4.91
C THR A 58 -25.28 -1.41 4.96
N ALA A 59 -25.96 -1.39 6.10
CA ALA A 59 -27.34 -1.88 6.16
C ALA A 59 -28.30 -1.16 5.19
N GLU A 60 -28.05 0.13 4.91
CA GLU A 60 -28.82 0.94 3.97
C GLU A 60 -28.43 0.69 2.50
N SER A 61 -27.21 0.22 2.24
CA SER A 61 -26.71 -0.08 0.91
C SER A 61 -26.00 -1.44 0.93
N PRO A 62 -26.78 -2.53 0.94
CA PRO A 62 -26.31 -3.83 1.41
C PRO A 62 -25.53 -4.66 0.39
N GLY A 63 -25.29 -4.11 -0.82
CA GLY A 63 -24.45 -4.72 -1.85
C GLY A 63 -25.17 -5.79 -2.67
N ALA A 64 -24.39 -6.73 -3.22
CA ALA A 64 -24.91 -7.82 -4.03
C ALA A 64 -25.91 -8.70 -3.26
N ILE A 65 -26.77 -9.42 -3.98
CA ILE A 65 -27.67 -10.43 -3.40
C ILE A 65 -27.22 -11.82 -3.82
N SER A 66 -27.06 -12.73 -2.86
CA SER A 66 -26.72 -14.13 -3.15
C SER A 66 -27.92 -14.90 -3.73
N ALA A 67 -27.65 -16.06 -4.33
CA ALA A 67 -28.69 -16.97 -4.84
C ALA A 67 -29.73 -17.42 -3.78
N ARG A 68 -29.43 -17.27 -2.49
CA ARG A 68 -30.33 -17.59 -1.37
C ARG A 68 -31.10 -16.38 -0.82
N GLY A 69 -31.04 -15.23 -1.50
CA GLY A 69 -31.71 -13.99 -1.08
C GLY A 69 -31.05 -13.27 0.10
N VAL A 70 -29.82 -13.65 0.47
CA VAL A 70 -29.07 -12.96 1.53
C VAL A 70 -28.17 -11.91 0.89
N TYR A 71 -28.22 -10.67 1.41
CA TYR A 71 -27.35 -9.59 0.95
C TYR A 71 -25.89 -9.75 1.39
N GLU A 72 -24.99 -9.25 0.55
CA GLU A 72 -23.54 -9.19 0.71
C GLU A 72 -23.13 -8.64 2.08
N TYR A 73 -23.73 -7.52 2.52
CA TYR A 73 -23.45 -6.91 3.82
C TYR A 73 -23.54 -7.91 4.98
N GLY A 74 -24.50 -8.84 4.93
CA GLY A 74 -24.63 -9.89 5.95
C GLY A 74 -23.46 -10.87 5.94
N PHE A 75 -22.92 -11.22 4.78
CA PHE A 75 -21.72 -12.06 4.66
C PHE A 75 -20.47 -11.31 5.12
N ASN A 76 -20.32 -10.05 4.70
CA ASN A 76 -19.19 -9.19 5.08
C ASN A 76 -19.12 -9.02 6.59
N LEU A 77 -20.24 -8.72 7.24
CA LEU A 77 -20.30 -8.54 8.69
C LEU A 77 -19.85 -9.80 9.43
N ARG A 78 -20.39 -10.97 9.04
CA ARG A 78 -20.03 -12.25 9.68
C ARG A 78 -18.53 -12.57 9.54
N LEU A 79 -17.98 -12.43 8.32
CA LEU A 79 -16.58 -12.75 8.08
C LEU A 79 -15.65 -11.75 8.76
N ALA A 80 -15.94 -10.46 8.69
CA ALA A 80 -15.16 -9.42 9.34
C ALA A 80 -15.13 -9.58 10.87
N THR A 81 -16.27 -9.89 11.51
CA THR A 81 -16.31 -10.20 12.95
C THR A 81 -15.45 -11.41 13.29
N LEU A 82 -15.49 -12.49 12.49
CA LEU A 82 -14.63 -13.66 12.72
C LEU A 82 -13.14 -13.31 12.58
N ILE A 83 -12.78 -12.50 11.58
CA ILE A 83 -11.39 -12.05 11.37
C ILE A 83 -10.92 -11.21 12.55
N GLU A 84 -11.73 -10.25 13.01
CA GLU A 84 -11.42 -9.41 14.17
C GLU A 84 -11.17 -10.27 15.43
N GLN A 85 -12.06 -11.20 15.74
CA GLN A 85 -11.90 -12.13 16.86
C GLN A 85 -10.60 -12.94 16.76
N LYS A 86 -10.26 -13.45 15.57
CA LYS A 86 -9.02 -14.20 15.35
C LYS A 86 -7.77 -13.32 15.50
N LEU A 87 -7.80 -12.09 15.04
CA LEU A 87 -6.70 -11.14 15.20
C LEU A 87 -6.48 -10.76 16.66
N LEU A 88 -7.55 -10.51 17.40
CA LEU A 88 -7.51 -10.25 18.84
C LEU A 88 -6.90 -11.45 19.59
N HIS A 89 -7.36 -12.67 19.30
CA HIS A 89 -6.78 -13.90 19.89
C HIS A 89 -5.31 -14.13 19.51
N ALA A 90 -4.87 -13.65 18.34
CA ALA A 90 -3.48 -13.73 17.90
C ALA A 90 -2.57 -12.63 18.51
N GLY A 91 -3.11 -11.75 19.36
CA GLY A 91 -2.35 -10.71 20.06
C GLY A 91 -2.32 -9.35 19.37
N PHE A 92 -3.10 -9.13 18.30
CA PHE A 92 -3.30 -7.81 17.69
C PHE A 92 -4.31 -6.99 18.49
N ALA A 93 -3.92 -6.60 19.70
CA ALA A 93 -4.80 -6.02 20.71
C ALA A 93 -5.49 -4.70 20.28
N LYS A 94 -4.94 -4.00 19.27
CA LYS A 94 -5.52 -2.77 18.72
C LYS A 94 -6.39 -3.01 17.48
N THR A 95 -6.84 -4.24 17.24
CA THR A 95 -7.77 -4.52 16.14
C THR A 95 -9.12 -3.84 16.38
N ILE A 96 -9.68 -3.22 15.34
CA ILE A 96 -10.97 -2.53 15.38
C ILE A 96 -11.85 -3.08 14.25
N LEU A 97 -13.03 -3.60 14.59
CA LEU A 97 -14.08 -3.86 13.61
C LEU A 97 -14.74 -2.54 13.20
N LEU A 98 -14.68 -2.21 11.92
CA LEU A 98 -15.22 -0.99 11.34
C LEU A 98 -16.54 -1.28 10.63
N VAL A 99 -17.65 -0.97 11.31
CA VAL A 99 -19.01 -0.96 10.74
C VAL A 99 -19.40 0.48 10.42
N THR A 100 -19.79 0.75 9.18
CA THR A 100 -20.14 2.11 8.70
C THR A 100 -21.60 2.19 8.28
N ASP A 101 -22.22 3.35 8.50
CA ASP A 101 -23.61 3.66 8.16
C ASP A 101 -23.74 4.59 6.96
N GLY A 102 -24.98 4.81 6.52
CA GLY A 102 -25.32 5.73 5.46
C GLY A 102 -25.25 5.14 4.05
N PRO A 103 -25.59 5.96 3.04
CA PRO A 103 -25.66 5.53 1.65
C PRO A 103 -24.27 5.28 1.06
N ALA A 104 -24.20 4.39 0.06
CA ALA A 104 -22.97 3.89 -0.56
C ALA A 104 -21.84 4.93 -0.66
N ARG A 105 -22.04 5.98 -1.46
CA ARG A 105 -20.99 6.96 -1.76
C ARG A 105 -20.51 7.73 -0.53
N LYS A 106 -21.41 8.12 0.39
CA LYS A 106 -21.03 8.83 1.62
C LYS A 106 -20.31 7.90 2.59
N SER A 107 -20.70 6.63 2.64
CA SER A 107 -20.08 5.64 3.51
C SER A 107 -18.60 5.42 3.16
N LEU A 108 -18.22 5.44 1.88
CA LEU A 108 -16.83 5.28 1.44
C LEU A 108 -15.89 6.33 2.07
N PHE A 109 -16.30 7.60 2.06
CA PHE A 109 -15.51 8.67 2.68
C PHE A 109 -15.43 8.52 4.21
N LYS A 110 -16.53 8.11 4.86
CA LYS A 110 -16.53 7.85 6.32
C LYS A 110 -15.56 6.74 6.71
N ARG A 111 -15.47 5.66 5.91
CA ARG A 111 -14.55 4.53 6.16
C ARG A 111 -13.10 5.00 6.17
N VAL A 112 -12.70 5.72 5.11
CA VAL A 112 -11.34 6.25 4.97
C VAL A 112 -11.05 7.27 6.07
N ALA A 113 -11.98 8.18 6.37
CA ALA A 113 -11.79 9.16 7.43
C ALA A 113 -11.57 8.50 8.80
N ARG A 114 -12.35 7.47 9.13
CA ARG A 114 -12.19 6.72 10.39
C ARG A 114 -10.87 5.94 10.42
N ALA A 115 -10.44 5.38 9.29
CA ALA A 115 -9.15 4.69 9.21
C ALA A 115 -7.97 5.62 9.44
N ASN A 116 -7.99 6.81 8.81
CA ASN A 116 -6.96 7.82 9.00
C ASN A 116 -6.99 8.39 10.43
N ALA A 117 -8.16 8.67 10.98
CA ALA A 117 -8.29 9.19 12.36
C ALA A 117 -7.82 8.20 13.42
N ALA A 118 -7.94 6.89 13.15
CA ALA A 118 -7.42 5.85 14.02
C ALA A 118 -5.91 5.61 13.86
N SER A 119 -5.25 6.19 12.85
CA SER A 119 -3.88 5.86 12.46
C SER A 119 -3.69 4.34 12.30
N ALA A 120 -4.52 3.73 11.46
CA ALA A 120 -4.43 2.30 11.16
C ALA A 120 -3.09 1.96 10.49
N ASP A 121 -2.43 0.89 10.95
CA ASP A 121 -1.25 0.34 10.28
C ASP A 121 -1.66 -0.57 9.10
N LEU A 122 -2.83 -1.20 9.22
CA LEU A 122 -3.47 -1.98 8.17
C LEU A 122 -4.97 -1.66 8.12
N PHE A 123 -5.48 -1.42 6.92
CA PHE A 123 -6.89 -1.37 6.62
C PHE A 123 -7.27 -2.55 5.71
N LEU A 124 -8.17 -3.41 6.18
CA LEU A 124 -8.63 -4.61 5.48
C LEU A 124 -10.13 -4.52 5.24
N SER A 125 -10.55 -4.32 4.00
CA SER A 125 -11.97 -4.29 3.63
C SER A 125 -12.45 -5.65 3.12
N ILE A 126 -13.59 -6.09 3.62
CA ILE A 126 -14.20 -7.39 3.32
C ILE A 126 -15.43 -7.20 2.46
N HIS A 127 -15.44 -7.85 1.29
CA HIS A 127 -16.51 -7.82 0.29
C HIS A 127 -16.84 -9.23 -0.23
N HIS A 128 -18.11 -9.46 -0.55
CA HIS A 128 -18.61 -10.65 -1.25
C HIS A 128 -19.35 -10.16 -2.49
N ASP A 129 -18.61 -9.51 -3.38
CA ASP A 129 -19.11 -8.97 -4.64
C ASP A 129 -19.71 -10.07 -5.53
N SER A 130 -20.44 -9.62 -6.55
CA SER A 130 -20.93 -10.47 -7.63
C SER A 130 -20.29 -10.11 -8.95
N VAL A 131 -20.25 -11.07 -9.88
CA VAL A 131 -19.96 -10.79 -11.28
C VAL A 131 -21.24 -10.39 -12.01
N PRO A 132 -21.19 -9.48 -13.00
CA PRO A 132 -22.33 -9.21 -13.87
C PRO A 132 -22.78 -10.45 -14.66
N ASP A 133 -24.08 -10.54 -14.95
CA ASP A 133 -24.68 -11.66 -15.70
C ASP A 133 -24.00 -11.91 -17.06
N SER A 134 -23.44 -10.88 -17.69
CA SER A 134 -22.73 -10.99 -18.96
C SER A 134 -21.45 -11.85 -18.90
N PHE A 135 -20.97 -12.17 -17.71
CA PHE A 135 -19.78 -13.02 -17.49
C PHE A 135 -20.13 -14.44 -17.03
N LEU A 136 -21.42 -14.80 -16.95
CA LEU A 136 -21.84 -16.15 -16.62
C LEU A 136 -21.79 -17.01 -17.88
N GLU A 137 -21.02 -18.11 -17.85
CA GLU A 137 -21.05 -19.11 -18.93
C GLU A 137 -22.42 -19.83 -18.93
N ALA A 138 -22.94 -20.08 -20.14
CA ALA A 138 -24.26 -20.66 -20.38
C ALA A 138 -24.29 -22.19 -20.20
#